data_AF-A0A8J2M4B8-F1
#
_entry.id   AF-A0A8J2M4B8-F1
#
_cell.length_a   1.000
_cell.length_b   1.000
_cell.length_c   1.000
_cell.angle_alpha   90.00
_cell.angle_beta   90.00
_cell.angle_gamma   90.00
#
_symmetry.space_group_name_H-M   'P 1'
#
loop_
_entity.id
_entity.type
_entity.pdbx_description
1 polymer ?
#
loop_
_entity_poly.entity_id
_entity_poly.type
_entity_poly.pdbx_seq_one_letter_code
_entity_poly.pdbx_strand_id
1 'polypeptide(L)' 'MPTDLMTASCLRFACFECGKRFVRRNDQRVHELLHTSHEQYDCKKCGQHFRRQIYLKKHENSCRVINDNANAYSSIRVNE' A
#
# COMPACT_ATOMS: atom_id res chain seq x y z
N MET A 1 -27.02 2.78 29.07
CA MET A 1 -26.07 3.90 29.10
C MET A 1 -25.13 3.74 27.92
N PRO A 2 -25.31 4.48 26.81
CA PRO A 2 -24.44 4.34 25.66
C PRO A 2 -23.06 4.91 26.02
N THR A 3 -22.03 4.08 25.99
CA THR A 3 -20.61 4.45 26.22
C THR A 3 -19.99 5.22 25.05
N ASP A 4 -20.80 5.74 24.13
CA ASP A 4 -20.37 6.48 22.94
C ASP A 4 -20.18 7.99 23.19
N LEU A 5 -19.63 8.34 24.35
CA LEU A 5 -19.33 9.72 24.73
C LEU A 5 -17.86 9.94 25.13
N MET A 6 -16.96 9.05 24.69
CA MET A 6 -15.49 9.24 24.77
C MET A 6 -14.79 9.23 23.41
N THR A 7 -15.54 9.27 22.32
CA THR A 7 -15.01 9.17 20.94
C THR A 7 -15.22 10.44 20.10
N ALA A 8 -15.62 11.55 20.72
CA ALA A 8 -15.59 12.89 20.10
C ALA A 8 -14.22 13.58 20.25
N SER A 9 -13.17 12.83 20.58
CA SER A 9 -11.82 13.35 20.77
C SER A 9 -11.13 13.51 19.41
N CYS A 10 -11.38 14.65 18.76
CA CYS A 10 -10.55 15.31 17.75
C CYS A 10 -9.38 14.44 17.20
N LEU A 11 -9.72 13.42 16.40
CA LEU A 11 -8.76 12.62 15.65
C LEU A 11 -8.24 13.49 14.50
N ARG A 12 -7.40 14.48 14.81
CA ARG A 12 -6.91 15.52 13.90
C ARG A 12 -5.79 15.03 12.98
N PHE A 13 -5.10 13.96 13.35
CA PHE A 13 -3.94 13.47 12.62
C PHE A 13 -4.32 12.21 11.86
N ALA A 14 -4.36 12.28 10.53
CA ALA A 14 -4.64 11.16 9.65
C ALA A 14 -3.36 10.69 8.98
N CYS A 15 -3.21 9.38 8.81
CA CYS A 15 -2.18 8.81 7.96
C CYS A 15 -2.56 9.00 6.50
N PHE A 16 -1.63 9.50 5.68
CA PHE A 16 -1.85 9.68 4.24
C PHE A 16 -1.95 8.35 3.49
N GLU A 17 -1.22 7.32 3.94
CA GLU A 17 -1.14 6.01 3.27
C GLU A 17 -2.40 5.15 3.44
N CYS A 18 -3.00 5.16 4.64
CA CYS A 18 -4.14 4.26 4.95
C CYS A 18 -5.38 4.96 5.51
N GLY A 19 -5.35 6.29 5.69
CA GLY A 19 -6.48 7.06 6.21
C GLY A 19 -6.79 6.85 7.70
N LYS A 20 -5.99 6.03 8.41
CA LYS A 20 -6.17 5.79 9.85
C LYS A 20 -5.95 7.08 10.63
N ARG A 21 -6.84 7.37 11.58
CA ARG A 21 -6.82 8.61 12.36
C ARG A 21 -6.34 8.38 13.80
N PHE A 22 -5.58 9.34 14.31
CA PHE A 22 -4.94 9.31 15.61
C PHE A 22 -5.24 10.59 16.40
N VAL A 23 -5.26 10.46 17.72
CA VAL A 23 -5.48 11.59 18.64
C VAL A 23 -4.21 12.44 18.76
N ARG A 24 -3.04 11.81 18.76
CA ARG A 24 -1.74 12.47 18.92
C ARG A 24 -0.92 12.40 17.64
N ARG A 25 -0.21 13.49 17.32
CA ARG A 25 0.72 13.56 16.19
C ARG A 25 1.85 12.53 16.32
N ASN A 26 2.33 12.28 17.54
CA ASN A 26 3.41 11.31 17.76
C ASN A 26 2.98 9.88 17.39
N ASP A 27 1.73 9.50 17.70
CA ASP A 27 1.19 8.18 17.38
C ASP A 27 1.03 8.01 15.86
N GLN A 28 0.55 9.06 15.17
CA GLN A 28 0.49 9.09 13.70
C GLN A 28 1.90 9.01 13.08
N ARG A 29 2.89 9.72 13.62
CA ARG A 29 4.28 9.68 13.13
C ARG A 29 4.93 8.31 13.31
N VAL A 30 4.77 7.68 14.48
CA VAL A 30 5.28 6.32 14.72
C VAL A 30 4.59 5.32 13.78
N HIS A 31 3.29 5.50 13.54
CA HIS A 31 2.56 4.68 12.59
C HIS A 31 3.04 4.88 11.14
N GLU A 32 3.36 6.10 10.71
CA GLU A 32 3.96 6.36 9.39
C GLU A 32 5.35 5.72 9.25
N LEU A 33 6.14 5.67 10.34
CA LEU A 33 7.39 4.91 10.32
C LEU A 33 7.16 3.40 10.12
N LEU A 34 5.99 2.86 10.49
CA LEU A 34 5.62 1.48 10.16
C LEU A 34 5.29 1.31 8.68
N HIS A 35 4.76 2.35 8.02
CA HIS A 35 4.62 2.36 6.56
C HIS A 35 5.99 2.41 5.87
N THR A 36 6.91 3.25 6.36
CA THR A 36 8.29 3.31 5.82
C THR A 36 9.08 2.03 6.11
N SER A 37 8.91 1.39 7.27
CA SER A 37 9.53 0.07 7.54
C SER A 37 8.77 -1.10 6.90
N HIS A 38 7.61 -0.82 6.32
CA HIS A 38 6.93 -1.65 5.32
C HIS A 38 7.19 -1.15 3.91
N GLU A 39 8.31 -0.43 3.66
CA GLU A 39 8.76 -0.13 2.30
C GLU A 39 8.67 -1.44 1.51
N GLN A 40 7.68 -1.46 0.63
CA GLN A 40 7.55 -2.56 -0.29
C GLN A 40 8.77 -2.43 -1.19
N TYR A 41 9.52 -3.52 -1.27
CA TYR A 41 10.70 -3.58 -2.10
C TYR A 41 10.20 -3.90 -3.50
N ASP A 42 10.24 -2.92 -4.39
CA ASP A 42 9.71 -3.06 -5.75
C ASP A 42 10.77 -3.65 -6.66
N CYS A 43 10.38 -4.64 -7.46
CA CYS A 43 11.24 -5.12 -8.52
C CYS A 43 11.17 -4.17 -9.72
N LYS A 44 12.27 -3.49 -10.04
CA LYS A 44 12.35 -2.57 -11.19
C LYS A 44 12.11 -3.22 -12.57
N LYS A 45 12.14 -4.56 -12.63
CA LYS A 45 11.91 -5.32 -13.88
C LYS A 45 10.42 -5.59 -14.14
N CYS A 46 9.67 -6.00 -13.12
CA CYS A 46 8.26 -6.42 -13.29
C CYS A 46 7.25 -5.62 -12.47
N GLY A 47 7.71 -4.69 -11.61
CA GLY A 47 6.83 -3.91 -10.74
C GLY A 47 6.17 -4.70 -9.60
N GLN A 48 6.61 -5.94 -9.31
CA GLN A 48 6.10 -6.66 -8.13
C GLN A 48 6.64 -6.06 -6.84
N HIS A 49 5.76 -6.04 -5.83
CA HIS A 49 5.99 -5.46 -4.52
C HIS A 49 6.27 -6.58 -3.50
N PHE A 50 7.36 -6.46 -2.75
CA PHE A 50 7.75 -7.45 -1.74
C PHE A 50 7.80 -6.84 -0.35
N ARG A 51 7.24 -7.52 0.66
CA ARG A 51 7.27 -7.04 2.06
C ARG A 51 8.67 -7.07 2.70
N ARG A 52 9.65 -7.76 2.11
CA ARG A 52 11.03 -7.82 2.64
C ARG A 52 12.06 -7.82 1.51
N GLN A 53 13.19 -7.16 1.76
CA GLN A 53 14.33 -7.07 0.83
C GLN A 53 14.88 -8.43 0.40
N ILE A 54 14.90 -9.41 1.31
CA ILE A 54 15.39 -10.77 1.03
C ILE A 54 14.53 -11.45 -0.04
N TYR A 55 13.22 -11.20 -0.04
CA TYR A 55 12.32 -11.75 -1.04
C TYR A 55 12.47 -11.03 -2.38
N LEU A 56 12.62 -9.70 -2.38
CA LEU A 56 12.98 -8.96 -3.59
C LEU A 56 14.28 -9.51 -4.20
N LYS A 57 15.36 -9.63 -3.42
CA LYS A 57 16.67 -10.08 -3.91
C LYS A 57 16.64 -11.50 -4.49
N LYS A 58 15.83 -12.39 -3.90
CA LYS A 58 15.59 -13.73 -4.46
C LYS A 58 14.81 -13.64 -5.77
N HIS A 59 13.79 -12.79 -5.81
CA HIS A 59 12.99 -12.56 -7.00
C HIS A 59 13.78 -11.89 -8.13
N GLU A 60 14.70 -10.95 -7.87
CA GLU A 60 15.47 -10.24 -8.91
C GLU A 60 16.25 -11.17 -9.85
N ASN A 61 16.66 -12.33 -9.33
CA ASN A 61 17.35 -13.39 -10.06
C ASN A 61 16.40 -14.29 -10.87
N SER A 62 15.15 -14.43 -10.44
CA SER A 62 14.12 -15.25 -11.12
C SER A 62 13.06 -14.42 -11.86
N CYS A 63 13.17 -13.09 -11.79
CA CYS A 63 12.20 -12.15 -12.32
C CYS A 63 12.19 -12.25 -13.85
N ARG A 64 11.08 -12.76 -14.38
CA ARG A 64 10.76 -12.75 -15.80
C ARG A 64 9.80 -11.60 -16.04
N VAL A 65 10.21 -10.64 -16.87
CA VAL A 65 9.30 -9.66 -17.43
C VAL A 65 8.46 -10.40 -18.45
N ILE A 66 7.22 -10.74 -18.11
CA ILE A 66 6.23 -11.01 -19.15
C ILE A 66 6.03 -9.64 -19.78
N ASN A 67 6.65 -9.45 -20.94
CA ASN A 67 6.47 -8.23 -21.71
C ASN A 67 4.99 -8.26 -22.09
N ASP A 68 4.13 -7.57 -21.34
CA ASP A 68 2.70 -7.43 -21.61
C ASP A 68 2.50 -6.53 -22.86
N ASN A 69 3.20 -6.86 -23.93
CA ASN A 69 2.77 -6.61 -25.30
C ASN A 69 2.11 -7.89 -25.82
N ALA A 70 1.08 -8.32 -25.10
CA ALA A 70 0.08 -9.22 -25.60
C ALA A 70 -1.25 -8.67 -25.09
N ASN A 71 -1.83 -7.81 -25.93
CA ASN A 71 -3.24 -7.39 -25.92
C ASN A 71 -3.57 -6.01 -25.32
N ALA A 72 -3.28 -4.96 -26.09
CA ALA A 72 -3.90 -3.64 -25.92
C ALA A 72 -5.25 -3.50 -26.67
N TYR A 73 -5.86 -4.57 -27.19
CA TYR A 73 -7.15 -4.46 -27.89
C TYR A 73 -7.89 -5.80 -28.00
N SER A 74 -8.67 -6.18 -26.97
CA SER A 74 -9.89 -6.95 -27.23
C SER A 74 -10.84 -6.95 -26.03
N SER A 75 -12.00 -6.32 -26.25
CA SER A 75 -13.33 -6.68 -25.72
C SER A 75 -13.94 -5.79 -24.62
N ILE A 76 -14.33 -4.56 -25.00
CA ILE A 76 -15.72 -4.15 -24.74
C ILE A 76 -16.36 -3.93 -26.11
N ARG A 77 -17.08 -4.94 -26.60
CA ARG A 77 -18.20 -4.72 -27.50
C ARG A 77 -19.29 -4.09 -26.63
N VAL A 78 -19.52 -2.79 -26.75
CA VAL A 78 -20.81 -2.21 -26.40
C VAL A 78 -21.67 -2.39 -27.65
N ASN A 79 -22.54 -3.39 -27.64
CA ASN A 79 -23.68 -3.53 -28.53
C ASN A 79 -24.78 -4.17 -27.70
N GLU A 80 -25.60 -3.36 -27.04
CA GLU A 80 -27.06 -3.23 -27.22
C GLU A 80 -27.60 -2.11 -26.33
#